data_AF-H8K3I3-F1
#
_entry.id   AF-H8K3I3-F1
#
_cell.length_a   1.000
_cell.length_b   1.000
_cell.length_c   1.000
_cell.angle_alpha   90.00
_cell.angle_beta   90.00
_cell.angle_gamma   90.00
#
_symmetry.space_group_name_H-M   'P 1'
#
loop_
_entity.id
_entity.type
_entity.pdbx_description
1 polymer ?
#
loop_
_entity_poly.entity_id
_entity_poly.type
_entity_poly.pdbx_seq_one_letter_code
_entity_poly.pdbx_strand_id
1 'polypeptide(L)'
;MSFFDRKTAIIKLLKTHAGKEFTASKIATWLVDTYPEEAKNKEEASNDKRLLNAKSKVRKRKIIIIIYRNELNKLLNAIQKIEVKIKITKRGRWFRYCYVNNINNIINHDNKCYEIFDLKSAIIKFLKINTGKEFTAFQIAV
;
A
#
# COMPACT_ATOMS: atom_id res chain seq x y z
N MET A 1 5.28 24.72 14.40
CA MET A 1 4.57 23.43 14.26
C MET A 1 5.32 22.58 13.26
N SER A 2 5.78 21.38 13.65
CA SER A 2 6.36 20.42 12.70
C SER A 2 5.26 19.98 11.73
N PHE A 3 5.45 20.23 10.44
CA PHE A 3 4.50 19.81 9.42
C PHE A 3 4.58 18.30 9.25
N PHE A 4 3.49 17.59 9.54
CA PHE A 4 3.44 16.15 9.34
C PHE A 4 3.44 15.82 7.84
N ASP A 5 4.54 15.22 7.37
CA ASP A 5 4.65 14.78 5.98
C ASP A 5 3.92 13.45 5.75
N ARG A 6 2.64 13.60 5.40
CA ARG A 6 1.74 12.50 5.02
C ARG A 6 2.27 11.67 3.86
N LYS A 7 2.95 12.26 2.87
CA LYS A 7 3.44 11.50 1.70
C LYS A 7 4.51 10.52 2.14
N THR A 8 5.48 11.01 2.91
CA THR A 8 6.58 10.19 3.43
C THR A 8 6.06 9.09 4.37
N ALA A 9 5.09 9.39 5.23
CA ALA A 9 4.47 8.38 6.10
C ALA A 9 3.80 7.24 5.31
N ILE A 10 3.05 7.56 4.25
CA ILE A 10 2.40 6.57 3.39
C ILE A 10 3.42 5.74 2.61
N ILE A 11 4.46 6.36 2.05
CA ILE A 11 5.54 5.65 1.37
C ILE A 11 6.22 4.68 2.35
N LYS A 12 6.50 5.11 3.58
CA LYS A 12 7.09 4.26 4.63
C LYS A 12 6.18 3.08 4.97
N LEU A 13 4.87 3.30 5.14
CA LEU A 13 3.89 2.23 5.35
C LEU A 13 3.98 1.18 4.24
N LEU A 14 3.91 1.62 2.98
CA LEU A 14 3.88 0.73 1.83
C LEU A 14 5.20 -0.05 1.68
N LYS A 15 6.35 0.60 1.92
CA LYS A 15 7.67 -0.05 1.94
C LYS A 15 7.79 -1.11 3.03
N THR A 16 7.35 -0.78 4.24
CA THR A 16 7.39 -1.69 5.40
C THR A 16 6.57 -2.95 5.17
N HIS A 17 5.51 -2.86 4.36
CA HIS A 17 4.66 -3.98 3.98
C HIS A 17 4.69 -4.23 2.47
N ALA A 18 5.90 -4.34 1.90
CA ALA A 18 6.09 -4.64 0.49
C ALA A 18 5.30 -5.89 0.05
N GLY A 19 4.70 -5.84 -1.14
CA GLY A 19 3.83 -6.90 -1.67
C GLY A 19 2.41 -6.92 -1.09
N LYS A 20 2.13 -6.24 0.03
CA LYS A 20 0.78 -6.15 0.60
C LYS A 20 -0.03 -5.05 -0.07
N GLU A 21 -1.29 -5.36 -0.38
CA GLU A 21 -2.23 -4.40 -0.95
C GLU A 21 -3.03 -3.66 0.13
N PHE A 22 -3.11 -2.34 0.00
CA PHE A 22 -3.92 -1.47 0.84
C PHE A 22 -5.00 -0.76 0.04
N THR A 23 -6.13 -0.44 0.67
CA THR A 23 -7.12 0.49 0.12
C THR A 23 -6.90 1.86 0.73
N ALA A 24 -7.41 2.92 0.09
CA ALA A 24 -7.40 4.27 0.67
C ALA A 24 -8.04 4.30 2.07
N SER A 25 -9.12 3.54 2.29
CA SER A 25 -9.75 3.40 3.63
C SER A 25 -8.81 2.79 4.66
N LYS A 26 -8.05 1.74 4.29
CA LYS A 26 -7.09 1.09 5.20
C LYS A 26 -5.92 2.02 5.52
N ILE A 27 -5.42 2.76 4.53
CA ILE A 27 -4.36 3.76 4.73
C ILE A 27 -4.86 4.90 5.62
N ALA A 28 -6.08 5.41 5.39
CA ALA A 28 -6.68 6.45 6.22
C ALA A 28 -6.85 6.00 7.68
N THR A 29 -7.31 4.77 7.90
CA THR A 29 -7.44 4.21 9.24
C THR A 29 -6.07 4.09 9.91
N TRP A 30 -5.08 3.55 9.19
CA TRP A 30 -3.72 3.46 9.69
C TRP A 30 -3.12 4.82 10.07
N LEU A 31 -3.37 5.87 9.27
CA LEU A 31 -2.90 7.23 9.58
C LEU A 31 -3.48 7.74 10.89
N VAL A 32 -4.79 7.60 11.09
CA VAL A 32 -5.48 8.03 12.31
C VAL A 32 -4.99 7.25 13.54
N ASP A 33 -4.70 5.96 13.38
CA ASP A 33 -4.30 5.09 14.48
C ASP A 33 -2.83 5.27 14.86
N THR A 34 -1.97 5.55 13.87
CA THR A 34 -0.52 5.68 14.05
C THR A 34 -0.13 7.10 14.45
N TYR A 35 -0.90 8.11 14.01
CA TYR A 35 -0.61 9.53 14.23
C TYR A 35 -1.84 10.24 14.85
N PRO A 36 -2.21 9.89 16.10
CA PRO A 36 -3.40 10.43 16.75
C PRO A 36 -3.36 11.94 16.92
N GLU A 37 -2.18 12.53 17.16
CA GLU A 37 -2.02 13.98 17.27
C GLU A 37 -2.27 14.70 15.93
N GLU A 38 -1.90 14.11 14.79
CA GLU A 38 -2.22 14.70 13.50
C GLU A 38 -3.72 14.61 13.19
N ALA A 39 -4.34 13.49 13.54
CA ALA A 39 -5.79 13.32 13.43
C ALA A 39 -6.55 14.33 14.32
N LYS A 40 -6.04 14.61 15.52
CA LYS A 40 -6.60 15.60 16.45
C LYS A 40 -6.45 17.03 15.91
N ASN A 41 -5.25 17.41 15.48
CA ASN A 41 -5.02 18.73 14.85
C ASN A 41 -5.95 18.95 13.65
N LYS A 42 -6.19 17.89 12.88
CA LYS A 42 -7.10 17.93 11.74
C LYS A 42 -8.57 18.02 12.15
N GLU A 43 -8.97 17.34 13.23
CA GLU A 43 -10.30 17.51 13.81
C GLU A 43 -10.53 18.96 14.23
N GLU A 44 -9.59 19.54 14.97
CA GLU A 44 -9.69 20.92 15.50
C GLU A 44 -9.69 21.97 14.39
N ALA A 45 -8.94 21.75 13.31
CA ALA A 45 -8.88 22.66 12.17
C ALA A 45 -10.03 22.46 11.15
N SER A 46 -10.89 21.44 11.31
CA SER A 46 -11.90 21.11 10.30
C SER A 46 -13.21 21.88 10.49
N ASN A 47 -13.68 22.48 9.40
CA ASN A 47 -15.01 23.11 9.32
C ASN A 47 -16.12 22.13 8.84
N ASP A 48 -15.86 20.82 8.82
CA ASP A 48 -16.87 19.85 8.40
C ASP A 48 -18.05 19.82 9.39
N LYS A 49 -19.24 20.19 8.91
CA LYS A 49 -20.47 20.24 9.74
C LYS A 49 -20.76 18.92 10.45
N ARG A 50 -20.36 17.78 9.89
CA ARG A 50 -20.55 16.47 10.51
C ARG A 50 -19.66 16.30 11.73
N LEU A 51 -18.43 16.85 11.72
CA LEU A 51 -17.53 16.84 12.87
C LEU A 51 -18.02 17.77 13.97
N LEU A 52 -18.44 18.98 13.59
CA LEU A 52 -19.00 19.96 14.53
C LEU A 52 -20.22 19.40 15.28
N ASN A 53 -21.08 18.67 14.56
CA ASN A 53 -22.29 18.06 15.13
C ASN A 53 -22.07 16.71 15.81
N ALA A 54 -20.86 16.14 15.75
CA ALA A 54 -20.60 14.80 16.29
C ALA A 54 -20.34 14.84 17.80
N LYS A 55 -21.26 14.24 18.57
CA LYS A 55 -21.18 14.20 20.04
C LYS A 55 -20.20 13.18 20.62
N SER A 56 -19.84 12.13 19.86
CA SER A 56 -18.98 11.05 20.37
C SER A 56 -17.63 10.97 19.67
N LYS A 57 -16.58 10.64 20.43
CA LYS A 57 -15.22 10.42 19.91
C LYS A 57 -15.20 9.38 18.79
N VAL A 58 -15.99 8.31 18.92
CA VAL A 58 -16.10 7.25 17.89
C VAL A 58 -16.67 7.79 16.57
N ARG A 59 -17.70 8.64 16.64
CA ARG A 59 -18.30 9.24 15.44
C ARG A 59 -17.36 10.23 14.78
N LYS A 60 -16.68 11.06 15.58
CA LYS A 60 -15.65 11.98 15.11
C LYS A 60 -14.51 11.25 14.39
N ARG A 61 -13.97 10.19 15.00
CA ARG A 61 -12.94 9.32 14.37
C ARG A 61 -13.39 8.78 13.01
N LYS A 62 -14.63 8.27 12.91
CA LYS A 62 -15.17 7.78 11.63
C LYS A 62 -15.20 8.86 10.57
N ILE A 63 -15.58 10.09 10.92
CA ILE A 63 -15.65 11.20 9.99
C ILE A 63 -14.24 11.63 9.55
N ILE A 64 -13.28 11.70 10.49
CA ILE A 64 -11.88 11.99 10.17
C ILE A 64 -11.30 10.97 9.18
N ILE A 65 -11.56 9.66 9.38
CA ILE A 65 -11.14 8.62 8.43
C ILE A 65 -11.72 8.85 7.03
N ILE A 66 -12.99 9.28 6.94
CA ILE A 66 -13.63 9.59 5.65
C ILE A 66 -12.95 10.79 4.99
N ILE A 67 -12.63 11.84 5.76
CA ILE A 67 -11.91 13.03 5.27
C ILE A 67 -10.54 12.62 4.70
N TYR A 68 -9.74 11.86 5.47
CA TYR A 68 -8.45 11.36 4.98
C TYR A 68 -8.61 10.52 3.72
N ARG A 69 -9.56 9.58 3.69
CA ARG A 69 -9.79 8.74 2.52
C ARG A 69 -10.06 9.58 1.27
N ASN A 70 -10.84 10.66 1.38
CA ASN A 70 -11.15 11.53 0.24
C ASN A 70 -9.90 12.29 -0.25
N GLU A 71 -9.06 12.78 0.67
CA GLU A 71 -7.80 13.44 0.33
C GLU A 71 -6.79 12.47 -0.29
N LEU A 72 -6.74 11.23 0.21
CA LEU A 72 -5.85 10.18 -0.25
C LEU A 72 -6.05 9.85 -1.73
N ASN A 73 -7.27 9.91 -2.25
CA ASN A 73 -7.53 9.64 -3.67
C ASN A 73 -6.72 10.55 -4.60
N LYS A 74 -6.55 11.83 -4.23
CA LYS A 74 -5.70 12.77 -4.99
C LYS A 74 -4.22 12.56 -4.68
N LEU A 75 -3.90 12.35 -3.41
CA LEU A 75 -2.52 12.27 -2.92
C LEU A 75 -1.79 11.00 -3.38
N LEU A 76 -2.48 9.87 -3.48
CA LEU A 76 -1.86 8.59 -3.86
C LEU A 76 -1.42 8.57 -5.33
N ASN A 77 -2.14 9.24 -6.22
CA ASN A 77 -1.70 9.44 -7.61
C ASN A 77 -0.40 10.26 -7.68
N ALA A 78 -0.26 11.26 -6.80
CA ALA A 78 0.98 12.05 -6.71
C ALA A 78 2.13 11.24 -6.09
N ILE A 79 1.86 10.40 -5.09
CA ILE A 79 2.86 9.51 -4.48
C ILE A 79 3.46 8.55 -5.51
N GLN A 80 2.65 7.97 -6.40
CA GLN A 80 3.15 7.07 -7.44
C GLN A 80 4.16 7.75 -8.37
N LYS A 81 4.01 9.05 -8.64
CA LYS A 81 4.97 9.82 -9.45
C LYS A 81 6.31 10.02 -8.72
N ILE A 82 6.29 10.09 -7.39
CA ILE A 82 7.48 10.29 -6.56
C ILE A 82 8.22 8.95 -6.35
N GLU A 83 7.48 7.87 -6.10
CA GLU A 83 8.04 6.55 -5.84
C GLU A 83 7.42 5.55 -6.83
N VAL A 84 8.11 5.35 -7.96
CA VAL A 84 7.65 4.55 -9.11
C VAL A 84 7.42 3.08 -8.75
N LYS A 85 8.05 2.59 -7.68
CA LYS A 85 7.83 1.22 -7.16
C LYS A 85 6.48 1.05 -6.48
N ILE A 86 5.73 2.11 -6.22
CA ILE A 86 4.34 2.02 -5.77
C ILE A 86 3.44 1.77 -6.97
N LYS A 87 2.77 0.62 -7.00
CA LYS A 87 1.76 0.30 -8.01
C LYS A 87 0.37 0.62 -7.49
N ILE A 88 -0.45 1.15 -8.39
CA ILE A 88 -1.88 1.38 -8.19
C ILE A 88 -2.62 0.42 -9.12
N THR A 89 -3.43 -0.47 -8.56
CA THR A 89 -4.27 -1.40 -9.34
C THR A 89 -5.74 -1.15 -9.04
N LYS A 90 -6.59 -1.24 -10.06
CA LYS A 90 -8.05 -1.11 -9.90
C LYS A 90 -8.68 -2.49 -9.85
N ARG A 91 -9.41 -2.80 -8.77
CA ARG A 91 -10.20 -4.03 -8.64
C ARG A 91 -11.65 -3.65 -8.36
N GLY A 92 -12.49 -3.77 -9.38
CA GLY A 92 -13.87 -3.27 -9.35
C GLY A 92 -13.93 -1.76 -9.14
N ARG A 93 -14.67 -1.32 -8.12
CA ARG A 93 -14.80 0.11 -7.75
C ARG A 93 -13.65 0.65 -6.91
N TRP A 94 -12.72 -0.19 -6.46
CA TRP A 94 -11.72 0.18 -5.45
C TRP A 94 -10.30 0.12 -6.02
N PHE A 95 -9.50 1.14 -5.69
CA PHE A 95 -8.07 1.14 -5.94
C PHE A 95 -7.32 0.43 -4.81
N ARG A 96 -6.27 -0.31 -5.21
CA ARG A 96 -5.31 -0.97 -4.34
C ARG A 96 -3.93 -0.37 -4.55
N TYR A 97 -3.21 -0.17 -3.47
CA TYR A 97 -1.91 0.45 -3.43
C TYR A 97 -0.92 -0.53 -2.79
N CYS A 98 0.18 -0.83 -3.48
CA CYS A 98 1.23 -1.71 -2.97
C CYS A 98 2.60 -1.18 -3.36
N TYR A 99 3.60 -1.42 -2.50
CA TYR A 99 5.00 -1.24 -2.88
C TYR A 99 5.51 -2.55 -3.48
N VAL A 100 6.05 -2.47 -4.69
CA VAL A 100 6.68 -3.60 -5.37
C VAL A 100 8.18 -3.51 -5.18
N ASN A 101 8.72 -4.40 -4.35
CA ASN A 101 10.16 -4.52 -4.24
C ASN A 101 10.68 -5.28 -5.48
N ASN A 102 11.62 -4.68 -6.20
CA ASN A 102 12.04 -5.09 -7.55
C ASN A 102 12.87 -6.39 -7.57
N ILE A 103 12.70 -7.29 -6.59
CA ILE A 103 13.39 -8.58 -6.56
C ILE A 103 12.69 -9.58 -7.50
N ASN A 104 11.45 -9.31 -7.95
CA ASN A 104 10.65 -10.24 -8.76
C ASN A 104 10.23 -9.70 -10.15
N ASN A 105 10.80 -8.60 -10.65
CA ASN A 105 10.44 -8.08 -11.97
C ASN A 105 11.43 -8.58 -13.04
N ILE A 106 11.35 -9.87 -13.39
CA ILE A 106 11.41 -10.20 -14.81
C ILE A 106 9.99 -9.97 -15.32
N ILE A 107 9.90 -8.96 -16.18
CA ILE A 107 8.70 -8.42 -16.79
C ILE A 107 8.02 -9.55 -17.58
N ASN A 108 6.78 -9.89 -17.23
CA ASN A 108 5.88 -10.53 -18.18
C ASN A 108 4.77 -9.55 -18.52
N HIS A 109 4.64 -9.31 -19.83
CA HIS A 109 3.93 -8.21 -20.45
C HIS A 109 2.41 -8.40 -20.52
N ASP A 110 1.87 -9.33 -19.72
CA ASP A 110 0.46 -9.68 -19.75
C ASP A 110 -0.17 -9.43 -18.39
N ASN A 111 -1.18 -8.55 -18.40
CA ASN A 111 -2.02 -8.09 -17.29
C ASN A 111 -2.80 -9.22 -16.58
N LYS A 112 -2.15 -10.29 -16.15
CA LYS A 112 -2.71 -11.31 -15.28
C LYS A 112 -1.91 -11.33 -13.99
N CYS A 113 -2.53 -10.82 -12.92
CA CYS A 113 -2.05 -11.02 -11.56
C CYS A 113 -2.13 -12.51 -11.24
N TYR A 114 -1.06 -13.26 -11.54
CA TYR A 114 -0.91 -14.61 -11.02
C TYR A 114 -0.33 -14.57 -9.61
N GLU A 115 -0.69 -15.60 -8.85
CA GLU A 115 -0.29 -15.86 -7.48
C GLU A 115 1.21 -15.62 -7.28
N ILE A 116 1.54 -15.19 -6.06
CA ILE A 116 2.90 -14.89 -5.58
C ILE A 116 3.86 -15.97 -6.09
N PHE A 117 4.63 -15.69 -7.15
CA PHE A 117 5.68 -16.58 -7.61
C PHE A 117 6.85 -16.43 -6.65
N ASP A 118 6.89 -17.33 -5.66
CA ASP A 118 8.05 -17.47 -4.79
C ASP A 118 9.13 -18.23 -5.55
N LEU A 119 10.02 -17.47 -6.18
CA LEU A 119 11.18 -17.97 -6.92
C LEU A 119 11.96 -19.01 -6.11
N LYS A 120 12.12 -18.79 -4.79
CA LYS A 120 12.84 -19.72 -3.92
C LYS A 120 12.12 -21.07 -3.84
N SER A 121 10.82 -21.06 -3.62
CA SER A 121 10.00 -22.28 -3.60
C SER A 121 9.93 -22.97 -4.95
N ALA A 122 9.87 -22.20 -6.05
CA ALA A 122 9.87 -22.73 -7.41
C ALA A 122 11.19 -23.44 -7.75
N ILE A 123 12.34 -22.82 -7.43
CA ILE A 123 13.67 -23.41 -7.62
C ILE A 123 13.81 -24.68 -6.78
N ILE A 124 13.42 -24.64 -5.50
CA ILE A 124 13.46 -25.82 -4.62
C ILE A 124 12.62 -26.97 -5.21
N LYS A 125 11.42 -26.67 -5.71
CA LYS A 125 10.54 -27.67 -6.32
C LYS A 125 11.14 -28.24 -7.61
N PHE A 126 11.72 -27.39 -8.46
CA PHE A 126 12.38 -27.78 -9.69
C PHE A 126 13.58 -28.72 -9.43
N LEU A 127 14.43 -28.38 -8.45
CA LEU A 127 15.58 -29.19 -8.06
C LEU A 127 15.15 -30.54 -7.47
N LYS A 128 14.08 -30.57 -6.67
CA LYS A 128 13.51 -31.83 -6.15
C LYS A 128 12.99 -32.74 -7.25
N ILE A 129 12.31 -32.19 -8.26
CA ILE A 129 11.81 -32.97 -9.41
C ILE A 129 12.97 -33.54 -10.24
N ASN A 130 14.06 -32.79 -10.36
CA ASN A 130 15.22 -33.17 -11.17
C ASN A 130 16.41 -33.64 -10.34
N THR A 131 16.15 -34.41 -9.29
CA THR A 131 17.20 -34.92 -8.39
C THR A 131 18.23 -35.74 -9.18
N GLY A 132 19.52 -35.50 -8.94
CA GLY A 132 20.63 -36.19 -9.61
C GLY A 132 21.07 -35.61 -10.96
N LYS A 133 20.48 -34.48 -11.38
CA LYS A 133 20.93 -33.72 -12.55
C LYS A 133 21.57 -32.41 -12.12
N GLU A 134 22.67 -32.05 -12.77
CA GLU A 134 23.33 -30.76 -12.57
C GLU A 134 22.76 -29.72 -13.53
N PHE A 135 22.51 -28.52 -13.00
CA PHE A 135 22.01 -27.39 -13.78
C PHE A 135 22.87 -26.17 -13.50
N THR A 136 23.15 -25.42 -14.54
CA THR A 136 23.78 -24.10 -14.42
C THR A 136 22.76 -23.07 -13.95
N ALA A 137 23.23 -21.97 -13.34
CA ALA A 137 22.35 -20.88 -12.88
C ALA A 137 21.48 -20.32 -14.01
N PHE A 138 21.99 -20.30 -15.25
CA PHE A 138 21.25 -19.86 -16.44
C PHE A 138 20.09 -20.79 -16.79
N GLN A 139 20.25 -22.10 -16.61
CA GLN A 139 19.21 -23.10 -16.89
C GLN A 139 18.08 -23.09 -15.84
N ILE A 140 18.33 -22.52 -14.66
CA ILE A 140 17.35 -22.39 -13.58
C ILE A 140 16.59 -21.04 -13.69
N ALA A 141 17.12 -20.05 -14.39
CA ALA A 141 16.62 -18.67 -14.41
C ALA A 141 15.51 -18.36 -15.44
N VAL A 142 14.69 -19.36 -15.81
CA VAL A 142 13.57 -19.22 -16.77
C VAL A 142 12.28 -18.75 -16.09
#